data_AF-A0A3P3QWI9-F1
#
_entry.id   AF-A0A3P3QWI9-F1
#
_cell.length_a   1.000
_cell.length_b   1.000
_cell.length_c   1.000
_cell.angle_alpha   90.00
_cell.angle_beta   90.00
_cell.angle_gamma   90.00
#
_symmetry.space_group_name_H-M   'P 1'
#
loop_
_entity.id
_entity.type
_entity.pdbx_description
1 polymer ?
#
loop_
_entity_poly.entity_id
_entity_poly.type
_entity_poly.pdbx_seq_one_letter_code
_entity_poly.pdbx_strand_id
1 'polypeptide(L)'
;MKKSKIFIGMLLCLCLCGCTKKADKDRDKKEGYEFKYKSGYYTSEINDNNDAIYVIYSHDGIGDDVEWGGDDKEIIPNKYAIDNDVQQRVWDTSLDENNKPLRFIKNITELDKFNVDIYDIRTGEKLKTIDVKSIFDKDDNIKPDRPYTALTLEYDGKPYIKVRSEKTSEDIENGYKDKLKSVFINIEDETYFEDWARDVSDRQSKGEKIAVVNKRDIFNEILLKQNSLYSYITVSSFSNWEGFMDVYIYDIGRIPKESKRLYGLFPHLRENLDKLIAKGERAKVTFMLPDSISDKELADMFFENDEDISFDGVIVDGIHSVDGLPHKINNFDDFKKYIEPEDMERSRYNPIPDNR
;
A
#
# COMPACT_ATOMS: atom_id res chain seq x y z
N MET A 1 45.20 -44.37 -30.41
CA MET A 1 44.53 -43.74 -29.25
C MET A 1 45.38 -42.68 -28.52
N LYS A 2 46.23 -41.90 -29.22
CA LYS A 2 46.98 -40.76 -28.63
C LYS A 2 46.52 -39.38 -29.13
N LYS A 3 45.67 -39.31 -30.17
CA LYS A 3 45.18 -38.04 -30.74
C LYS A 3 43.82 -37.57 -30.16
N SER A 4 42.99 -38.47 -29.60
CA SER A 4 41.72 -38.05 -28.95
C SER A 4 41.87 -37.51 -27.53
N LYS A 5 42.99 -37.75 -26.84
CA LYS A 5 43.19 -37.23 -25.47
C LYS A 5 43.60 -35.75 -25.46
N ILE A 6 44.17 -35.24 -26.56
CA ILE A 6 44.57 -33.83 -26.67
C ILE A 6 43.36 -32.93 -26.92
N PHE A 7 42.36 -33.42 -27.67
CA PHE A 7 41.14 -32.66 -27.96
C PHE A 7 40.23 -32.47 -26.73
N ILE A 8 40.13 -33.47 -25.85
CA ILE A 8 39.35 -33.36 -24.60
C ILE A 8 40.06 -32.44 -23.59
N GLY A 9 41.38 -32.43 -23.57
CA GLY A 9 42.16 -31.51 -22.72
C GLY A 9 42.02 -30.05 -23.13
N MET A 10 41.98 -29.75 -24.44
CA MET A 10 41.77 -28.37 -24.93
C MET A 10 40.34 -27.89 -24.76
N LEU A 11 39.33 -28.78 -24.85
CA LEU A 11 37.93 -28.42 -24.62
C LEU A 11 37.65 -28.10 -23.14
N LEU A 12 38.27 -28.83 -22.21
CA LEU A 12 38.14 -28.55 -20.76
C LEU A 12 38.86 -27.26 -20.33
N CYS A 13 39.98 -26.90 -20.96
CA CYS A 13 40.64 -25.60 -20.71
C CYS A 13 39.84 -24.41 -21.25
N LEU A 14 39.07 -24.58 -22.33
CA LEU A 14 38.20 -23.52 -22.86
C LEU A 14 36.90 -23.37 -22.04
N CYS A 15 36.38 -24.44 -21.44
CA CYS A 15 35.23 -24.37 -20.53
C CYS A 15 35.55 -23.76 -19.16
N LEU A 16 36.82 -23.77 -18.72
CA LEU A 16 37.26 -23.15 -17.46
C LEU A 16 37.66 -21.67 -17.60
N CYS A 17 37.76 -21.14 -18.83
CA CYS A 17 38.00 -19.72 -19.11
C CYS A 17 36.71 -18.90 -19.36
N GLY A 18 35.53 -19.51 -19.21
CA GLY A 18 34.22 -18.86 -19.40
C GLY A 18 33.57 -18.29 -18.14
N CYS A 19 34.25 -18.30 -16.99
CA CYS A 19 33.78 -17.68 -15.74
C CYS A 19 34.72 -16.55 -15.30
N THR A 20 35.02 -15.64 -16.21
CA THR A 20 35.21 -14.26 -15.76
C THR A 20 33.85 -13.80 -15.30
N LYS A 21 33.64 -13.74 -13.97
CA LYS A 21 32.66 -12.83 -13.39
C LYS A 21 32.78 -11.55 -14.19
N LYS A 22 31.68 -11.11 -14.81
CA LYS A 22 31.57 -9.71 -15.26
C LYS A 22 32.09 -8.92 -14.07
N ALA A 23 33.30 -8.37 -14.21
CA ALA A 23 33.71 -7.31 -13.33
C ALA A 23 32.64 -6.27 -13.59
N ASP A 24 31.76 -6.05 -12.62
CA ASP A 24 30.80 -4.96 -12.59
C ASP A 24 31.61 -3.68 -12.74
N LYS A 25 31.89 -3.32 -13.99
CA LYS A 25 32.57 -2.10 -14.40
C LYS A 25 31.61 -0.93 -14.46
N ASP A 26 30.49 -1.03 -13.75
CA ASP A 26 29.50 0.04 -13.58
C ASP A 26 29.43 0.56 -12.12
N ARG A 27 30.30 0.10 -11.21
CA ARG A 27 30.26 0.48 -9.77
C ARG A 27 30.86 1.85 -9.44
N ASP A 28 31.28 2.63 -10.44
CA ASP A 28 31.78 4.00 -10.26
C ASP A 28 30.72 5.08 -10.56
N LYS A 29 29.47 4.71 -10.84
CA LYS A 29 28.40 5.68 -11.04
C LYS A 29 27.69 6.01 -9.72
N LYS A 30 28.22 7.03 -9.04
CA LYS A 30 27.46 7.94 -8.16
C LYS A 30 26.42 8.75 -8.98
N GLU A 31 25.63 8.09 -9.82
CA GLU A 31 24.60 8.75 -10.61
C GLU A 31 23.26 8.46 -9.93
N GLY A 32 22.61 9.51 -9.43
CA GLY A 32 21.23 9.40 -8.94
C GLY A 32 20.33 8.77 -9.99
N TYR A 33 19.33 8.01 -9.56
CA TYR A 33 18.35 7.44 -10.47
C TYR A 33 17.09 8.32 -10.48
N GLU A 34 16.42 8.34 -11.63
CA GLU A 34 15.14 9.00 -11.79
C GLU A 34 14.05 8.11 -11.19
N PHE A 35 13.31 8.64 -10.22
CA PHE A 35 12.10 8.06 -9.69
C PHE A 35 10.90 8.74 -10.35
N LYS A 36 10.07 7.93 -11.00
CA LYS A 36 8.76 8.34 -11.52
C LYS A 36 7.72 7.46 -10.88
N TYR A 37 6.70 8.07 -10.32
CA TYR A 37 5.55 7.37 -9.76
C TYR A 37 4.28 8.07 -10.20
N LYS A 38 3.33 7.27 -10.69
CA LYS A 38 1.98 7.72 -10.92
C LYS A 38 1.01 6.68 -10.36
N SER A 39 0.06 7.09 -9.51
CA SER A 39 -0.94 6.16 -8.98
C SER A 39 -1.87 5.71 -10.12
N GLY A 40 -2.32 6.65 -10.95
CA GLY A 40 -3.15 6.41 -12.14
C GLY A 40 -4.61 6.17 -11.81
N TYR A 41 -5.25 7.12 -11.14
CA TYR A 41 -6.70 7.02 -10.83
C TYR A 41 -7.50 6.73 -12.11
N TYR A 42 -8.31 5.68 -12.06
CA TYR A 42 -9.14 5.25 -13.18
C TYR A 42 -10.62 5.57 -12.93
N THR A 43 -11.17 5.05 -11.83
CA THR A 43 -12.57 5.25 -11.46
C THR A 43 -12.81 4.87 -10.00
N SER A 44 -13.95 5.25 -9.46
CA SER A 44 -14.40 4.87 -8.14
C SER A 44 -15.92 4.75 -8.09
N GLU A 45 -16.42 4.06 -7.07
CA GLU A 45 -17.85 3.92 -6.80
C GLU A 45 -18.08 3.87 -5.29
N ILE A 46 -19.20 4.46 -4.86
CA ILE A 46 -19.73 4.36 -3.51
C ILE A 46 -21.05 3.61 -3.61
N ASN A 47 -21.28 2.64 -2.73
CA ASN A 47 -22.57 1.96 -2.67
C ASN A 47 -23.68 2.90 -2.15
N ASP A 48 -24.94 2.48 -2.30
CA ASP A 48 -26.11 3.30 -1.92
C ASP A 48 -26.13 3.71 -0.43
N ASN A 49 -25.55 2.89 0.45
CA ASN A 49 -25.51 3.15 1.89
C ASN A 49 -24.34 4.05 2.32
N ASN A 50 -23.42 4.39 1.41
CA ASN A 50 -22.19 5.14 1.70
C ASN A 50 -21.27 4.49 2.75
N ASP A 51 -21.36 3.17 2.89
CA ASP A 51 -20.57 2.36 3.83
C ASP A 51 -19.63 1.38 3.11
N ALA A 52 -19.64 1.35 1.77
CA ALA A 52 -18.69 0.60 0.97
C ALA A 52 -18.25 1.41 -0.26
N ILE A 53 -16.94 1.39 -0.52
CA ILE A 53 -16.29 2.16 -1.58
C ILE A 53 -15.30 1.24 -2.31
N TYR A 54 -15.14 1.42 -3.61
CA TYR A 54 -13.92 0.99 -4.29
C TYR A 54 -13.28 2.14 -5.08
N VAL A 55 -11.96 2.06 -5.25
CA VAL A 55 -11.20 2.89 -6.18
C VAL A 55 -10.26 2.00 -6.98
N ILE A 56 -10.26 2.19 -8.31
CA ILE A 56 -9.35 1.51 -9.23
C ILE A 56 -8.24 2.47 -9.64
N TYR A 57 -7.01 2.00 -9.56
CA TYR A 57 -5.82 2.68 -10.05
C TYR A 57 -5.20 1.83 -11.16
N SER A 58 -5.12 2.37 -12.37
CA SER A 58 -4.53 1.74 -13.55
C SER A 58 -3.13 2.30 -13.81
N HIS A 59 -2.17 1.42 -14.10
CA HIS A 59 -0.77 1.80 -14.25
C HIS A 59 -0.21 1.34 -15.59
N ASP A 60 0.40 2.28 -16.31
CA ASP A 60 1.28 2.03 -17.44
C ASP A 60 2.68 1.67 -16.89
N GLY A 61 2.84 0.45 -16.37
CA GLY A 61 3.89 0.12 -15.39
C GLY A 61 5.36 0.42 -15.74
N ILE A 62 6.11 0.89 -14.73
CA ILE A 62 7.45 0.42 -14.29
C ILE A 62 7.48 0.61 -12.76
N GLY A 63 7.21 -0.46 -12.02
CA GLY A 63 7.32 -0.50 -10.56
C GLY A 63 6.89 -1.89 -10.08
N ASP A 64 7.71 -2.53 -9.25
CA ASP A 64 7.27 -3.73 -8.55
C ASP A 64 6.15 -3.34 -7.59
N ASP A 65 4.94 -3.80 -7.86
CA ASP A 65 3.71 -3.58 -7.06
C ASP A 65 3.92 -3.91 -5.55
N VAL A 66 4.97 -4.70 -5.25
CA VAL A 66 5.32 -5.22 -3.92
C VAL A 66 6.46 -4.49 -3.21
N GLU A 67 7.31 -3.71 -3.91
CA GLU A 67 8.59 -3.25 -3.32
C GLU A 67 8.57 -1.79 -2.85
N TRP A 68 7.72 -0.92 -3.41
CA TRP A 68 7.66 0.49 -3.01
C TRP A 68 6.21 0.96 -2.98
N GLY A 69 5.57 0.62 -1.85
CA GLY A 69 4.17 0.87 -1.55
C GLY A 69 3.77 2.33 -1.72
N GLY A 70 2.69 2.53 -2.48
CA GLY A 70 1.72 3.51 -2.04
C GLY A 70 1.14 2.95 -0.75
N ASP A 71 1.43 3.57 0.39
CA ASP A 71 0.57 3.41 1.57
C ASP A 71 -0.86 3.64 1.07
N ASP A 72 -1.76 2.73 1.41
CA ASP A 72 -3.13 2.61 0.92
C ASP A 72 -4.09 3.75 1.33
N LYS A 73 -3.51 4.92 1.58
CA LYS A 73 -4.14 6.14 2.07
C LYS A 73 -4.30 7.10 0.90
N GLU A 74 -4.88 6.61 -0.20
CA GLU A 74 -5.22 7.44 -1.35
C GLU A 74 -6.71 7.86 -1.33
N ILE A 75 -7.43 7.51 -0.25
CA ILE A 75 -8.88 7.64 -0.14
C ILE A 75 -9.25 8.40 1.14
N ILE A 76 -10.14 9.38 1.01
CA ILE A 76 -10.95 9.96 2.07
C ILE A 76 -12.38 9.46 1.80
N PRO A 77 -12.93 8.56 2.64
CA PRO A 77 -14.23 7.95 2.43
C PRO A 77 -15.29 8.99 2.14
N ASN A 78 -16.15 8.69 1.18
CA ASN A 78 -17.29 9.51 0.78
C ASN A 78 -16.95 10.91 0.24
N LYS A 79 -15.66 11.25 0.08
CA LYS A 79 -15.23 12.58 -0.36
C LYS A 79 -14.24 12.53 -1.51
N TYR A 80 -13.01 12.06 -1.27
CA TYR A 80 -11.91 12.24 -2.23
C TYR A 80 -11.07 11.00 -2.47
N ALA A 81 -10.77 10.72 -3.73
CA ALA A 81 -9.62 9.89 -4.12
C ALA A 81 -8.50 10.81 -4.62
N ILE A 82 -7.25 10.40 -4.44
CA ILE A 82 -6.09 11.16 -4.92
C ILE A 82 -5.26 10.35 -5.91
N ASP A 83 -4.74 11.02 -6.94
CA ASP A 83 -3.77 10.46 -7.88
C ASP A 83 -2.45 11.21 -7.74
N ASN A 84 -1.41 10.50 -7.31
CA ASN A 84 -0.07 11.05 -7.21
C ASN A 84 0.60 11.03 -8.58
N ASP A 85 1.30 12.11 -8.94
CA ASP A 85 2.14 12.18 -10.13
C ASP A 85 3.46 12.86 -9.75
N VAL A 86 4.45 12.02 -9.46
CA VAL A 86 5.73 12.41 -8.85
C VAL A 86 6.88 12.06 -9.78
N GLN A 87 7.78 13.02 -9.98
CA GLN A 87 9.05 12.83 -10.66
C GLN A 87 10.14 13.48 -9.82
N GLN A 88 11.18 12.72 -9.49
CA GLN A 88 12.28 13.18 -8.66
C GLN A 88 13.56 12.41 -8.97
N ARG A 89 14.71 12.99 -8.62
CA ARG A 89 16.00 12.30 -8.63
C ARG A 89 16.36 11.90 -7.22
N VAL A 90 16.74 10.64 -7.07
CA VAL A 90 17.04 10.02 -5.79
C VAL A 90 18.46 9.51 -5.80
N TRP A 91 19.16 9.75 -4.70
CA TRP A 91 20.43 9.08 -4.42
C TRP A 91 20.20 7.94 -3.46
N ASP A 92 20.65 6.75 -3.86
CA ASP A 92 20.75 5.64 -2.94
C ASP A 92 22.09 5.71 -2.21
N THR A 93 22.07 6.07 -0.92
CA THR A 93 23.25 5.98 -0.05
C THR A 93 23.17 4.71 0.79
N SER A 94 22.82 3.57 0.16
CA SER A 94 22.67 2.27 0.83
C SER A 94 23.98 1.72 1.40
N LEU A 95 25.14 2.31 1.10
CA LEU A 95 26.44 1.84 1.55
C LEU A 95 27.30 2.98 2.13
N ASP A 96 27.97 2.73 3.26
CA ASP A 96 29.03 3.63 3.76
C ASP A 96 30.33 3.48 2.94
N GLU A 97 31.33 4.30 3.27
CA GLU A 97 32.69 4.27 2.69
C GLU A 97 33.41 2.91 2.81
N ASN A 98 32.89 1.98 3.63
CA ASN A 98 33.42 0.64 3.87
C ASN A 98 32.51 -0.47 3.31
N ASN A 99 31.57 -0.15 2.42
CA ASN A 99 30.57 -1.08 1.87
C ASN A 99 29.67 -1.75 2.93
N LYS A 100 29.49 -1.14 4.10
CA LYS A 100 28.47 -1.62 5.05
C LYS A 100 27.12 -0.99 4.70
N PRO A 101 26.03 -1.77 4.80
CA PRO A 101 24.69 -1.25 4.61
C PRO A 101 24.41 -0.09 5.59
N LEU A 102 24.32 1.13 5.08
CA LEU A 102 23.66 2.21 5.79
C LEU A 102 22.18 1.95 5.63
N ARG A 103 21.50 1.69 6.76
CA ARG A 103 20.05 1.45 6.86
C ARG A 103 19.27 2.34 5.87
N PHE A 104 18.88 1.78 4.71
CA PHE A 104 18.30 2.45 3.52
C PHE A 104 18.02 3.96 3.68
N ILE A 105 18.99 4.80 3.33
CA ILE A 105 18.79 6.25 3.23
C ILE A 105 18.76 6.58 1.74
N LYS A 106 17.54 6.72 1.21
CA LYS A 106 17.29 7.30 -0.11
C LYS A 106 17.05 8.79 0.10
N ASN A 107 18.00 9.64 -0.26
CA ASN A 107 17.79 11.09 -0.19
C ASN A 107 17.23 11.58 -1.51
N ILE A 108 16.22 12.44 -1.47
CA ILE A 108 15.82 13.20 -2.66
C ILE A 108 16.93 14.22 -2.91
N THR A 109 17.41 14.27 -4.14
CA THR A 109 18.37 15.29 -4.56
C THR A 109 17.74 16.40 -5.38
N GLU A 110 16.63 16.09 -6.05
CA GLU A 110 15.90 17.05 -6.88
C GLU A 110 14.45 16.58 -6.99
N LEU A 111 13.48 17.44 -6.68
CA LEU A 111 12.07 17.19 -6.90
C LEU A 111 11.67 17.90 -8.20
N ASP A 112 11.52 17.16 -9.31
CA ASP A 112 11.22 17.73 -10.62
C ASP A 112 9.73 18.06 -10.76
N LYS A 113 8.86 17.20 -10.21
CA LYS A 113 7.40 17.32 -10.25
C LYS A 113 6.77 16.62 -9.04
N PHE A 114 5.75 17.25 -8.46
CA PHE A 114 4.88 16.60 -7.48
C PHE A 114 3.49 17.21 -7.59
N ASN A 115 2.63 16.57 -8.37
CA ASN A 115 1.23 16.94 -8.49
C ASN A 115 0.37 15.89 -7.81
N VAL A 116 -0.70 16.35 -7.17
CA VAL A 116 -1.72 15.48 -6.61
C VAL A 116 -3.06 15.90 -7.20
N ASP A 117 -3.61 15.05 -8.07
CA ASP A 117 -4.95 15.26 -8.61
C ASP A 117 -5.99 14.79 -7.58
N ILE A 118 -7.02 15.59 -7.36
CA ILE A 118 -8.11 15.32 -6.42
C ILE A 118 -9.35 14.99 -7.22
N TYR A 119 -9.95 13.84 -6.95
CA TYR A 119 -11.17 13.35 -7.59
C TYR A 119 -12.29 13.26 -6.57
N ASP A 120 -13.50 13.61 -7.00
CA ASP A 120 -14.71 13.30 -6.25
C ASP A 120 -14.98 11.79 -6.37
N ILE A 121 -15.08 11.06 -5.25
CA ILE A 121 -15.29 9.59 -5.29
C ILE A 121 -16.65 9.24 -5.89
N ARG A 122 -17.67 10.07 -5.67
CA ARG A 122 -19.03 9.74 -6.07
C ARG A 122 -19.23 9.90 -7.58
N THR A 123 -18.67 10.95 -8.17
CA THR A 123 -18.80 11.22 -9.61
C THR A 123 -17.63 10.69 -10.43
N GLY A 124 -16.49 10.47 -9.79
CA GLY A 124 -15.23 10.17 -10.43
C GLY A 124 -14.61 11.35 -11.20
N GLU A 125 -15.17 12.56 -11.07
CA GLU A 125 -14.67 13.74 -11.75
C GLU A 125 -13.44 14.32 -11.05
N LYS A 126 -12.44 14.71 -11.85
CA LYS A 126 -11.30 15.47 -11.35
C LYS A 126 -11.75 16.87 -10.93
N LEU A 127 -11.60 17.19 -9.66
CA LEU A 127 -11.95 18.49 -9.10
C LEU A 127 -10.84 19.52 -9.31
N LYS A 128 -9.59 19.16 -8.98
CA LYS A 128 -8.42 20.03 -9.12
C LYS A 128 -7.10 19.26 -9.04
N THR A 129 -6.00 20.00 -9.18
CA THR A 129 -4.63 19.52 -8.97
C THR A 129 -3.94 20.41 -7.95
N ILE A 130 -3.36 19.81 -6.93
CA ILE A 130 -2.49 20.49 -5.97
C ILE A 130 -1.04 20.32 -6.45
N ASP A 131 -0.37 21.45 -6.72
CA ASP A 131 1.06 21.49 -7.04
C ASP A 131 1.88 21.54 -5.74
N VAL A 132 2.23 20.36 -5.23
CA VAL A 132 2.98 20.18 -3.99
C VAL A 132 4.40 20.71 -4.12
N LYS A 133 5.02 20.57 -5.31
CA LYS A 133 6.38 21.09 -5.55
C LYS A 133 6.41 22.61 -5.34
N SER A 134 5.41 23.33 -5.86
CA SER A 134 5.30 24.78 -5.66
C SER A 134 5.18 25.19 -4.19
N ILE A 135 4.74 24.32 -3.28
CA ILE A 135 4.73 24.60 -1.83
C ILE A 135 6.15 24.52 -1.26
N PHE A 136 6.90 23.46 -1.60
CA PHE A 136 8.31 23.32 -1.20
C PHE A 136 9.21 24.40 -1.80
N ASP A 137 8.94 24.84 -3.04
CA ASP A 137 9.72 25.91 -3.68
C ASP A 137 9.50 27.30 -3.06
N LYS A 138 8.38 27.52 -2.34
CA LYS A 138 8.02 28.82 -1.76
C LYS A 138 8.55 29.02 -0.33
N ASP A 139 8.83 27.94 0.39
CA ASP A 139 9.28 27.98 1.78
C ASP A 139 10.64 27.29 1.91
N ASP A 140 11.71 28.07 1.91
CA ASP A 140 13.09 27.58 2.00
C ASP A 140 13.38 26.75 3.27
N ASN A 141 12.51 26.83 4.29
CA ASN A 141 12.66 26.07 5.54
C ASN A 141 12.10 24.65 5.42
N ILE A 142 11.26 24.37 4.42
CA ILE A 142 10.61 23.09 4.24
C ILE A 142 11.18 22.41 3.00
N LYS A 143 11.74 21.22 3.18
CA LYS A 143 12.30 20.42 2.08
C LYS A 143 11.65 19.06 2.01
N PRO A 144 11.48 18.46 0.81
CA PRO A 144 10.93 17.12 0.70
C PRO A 144 11.93 16.06 1.20
N ASP A 145 11.49 15.09 2.01
CA ASP A 145 12.33 14.00 2.54
C ASP A 145 11.95 12.64 1.97
N ARG A 146 12.96 11.92 1.43
CA ARG A 146 12.89 10.58 0.82
C ARG A 146 11.87 10.44 -0.32
N PRO A 147 12.00 9.45 -1.22
CA PRO A 147 10.94 9.23 -2.20
C PRO A 147 9.65 8.79 -1.52
N TYR A 148 8.66 9.68 -1.49
CA TYR A 148 7.32 9.40 -0.98
C TYR A 148 6.24 10.07 -1.83
N THR A 149 5.06 9.50 -1.74
CA THR A 149 3.81 10.01 -2.30
C THR A 149 3.02 10.77 -1.23
N ALA A 150 2.00 11.50 -1.66
CA ALA A 150 1.06 12.13 -0.76
C ALA A 150 0.07 11.09 -0.23
N LEU A 151 -0.29 11.22 1.05
CA LEU A 151 -1.24 10.35 1.75
C LEU A 151 -2.40 11.17 2.28
N THR A 152 -3.61 10.65 2.19
CA THR A 152 -4.81 11.28 2.72
C THR A 152 -4.95 11.08 4.23
N LEU A 153 -5.58 12.06 4.87
CA LEU A 153 -6.05 11.99 6.25
C LEU A 153 -7.13 13.05 6.51
N GLU A 154 -7.81 12.93 7.65
CA GLU A 154 -8.67 13.98 8.21
C GLU A 154 -7.98 14.63 9.41
N TYR A 155 -7.99 15.96 9.48
CA TYR A 155 -7.54 16.73 10.64
C TYR A 155 -8.54 17.85 10.94
N ASP A 156 -9.07 17.88 12.17
CA ASP A 156 -10.02 18.90 12.63
C ASP A 156 -11.28 19.02 11.74
N GLY A 157 -11.84 17.87 11.37
CA GLY A 157 -13.00 17.73 10.49
C GLY A 157 -12.73 18.05 9.02
N LYS A 158 -11.46 18.28 8.65
CA LYS A 158 -11.08 18.75 7.31
C LYS A 158 -10.18 17.74 6.59
N PRO A 159 -10.29 17.64 5.26
CA PRO A 159 -9.50 16.73 4.45
C PRO A 159 -8.11 17.31 4.16
N TYR A 160 -7.08 16.51 4.39
CA TYR A 160 -5.68 16.87 4.11
C TYR A 160 -4.99 15.81 3.26
N ILE A 161 -3.96 16.25 2.53
CA ILE A 161 -2.86 15.39 2.13
C ILE A 161 -1.65 15.66 3.02
N LYS A 162 -0.90 14.61 3.32
CA LYS A 162 0.35 14.63 4.09
C LYS A 162 1.49 14.22 3.19
N VAL A 163 2.53 15.04 3.16
CA VAL A 163 3.76 14.81 2.40
C VAL A 163 4.95 14.91 3.35
N ARG A 164 5.89 13.99 3.25
CA ARG A 164 7.02 13.94 4.17
C ARG A 164 8.00 15.08 3.91
N SER A 165 8.50 15.69 4.99
CA SER A 165 9.51 16.76 4.93
C SER A 165 10.77 16.42 5.71
N GLU A 166 11.87 17.10 5.35
CA GLU A 166 13.17 16.92 5.98
C GLU A 166 13.17 17.45 7.41
N LYS A 167 13.98 16.80 8.24
CA LYS A 167 14.32 17.31 9.56
C LYS A 167 15.50 18.26 9.45
N THR A 168 15.42 19.37 10.16
CA THR A 168 16.56 20.28 10.30
C THR A 168 17.63 19.67 11.21
N SER A 169 18.85 20.22 11.18
CA SER A 169 19.89 19.81 12.13
C SER A 169 19.47 20.09 13.58
N GLU A 170 18.77 21.21 13.81
CA GLU A 170 18.22 21.58 15.12
C GLU A 170 17.17 20.57 15.60
N ASP A 171 16.29 20.09 14.71
CA ASP A 171 15.33 19.03 15.03
C ASP A 171 16.03 17.76 15.56
N ILE A 172 17.15 17.38 14.94
CA ILE A 172 17.93 16.21 15.32
C ILE A 172 18.63 16.44 16.66
N GLU A 173 19.23 17.61 16.86
CA GLU A 173 19.89 18.01 18.12
C GLU A 173 18.92 18.04 19.31
N ASN A 174 17.67 18.44 19.06
CA ASN A 174 16.59 18.42 20.04
C ASN A 174 16.00 17.01 20.31
N GLY A 175 16.61 15.96 19.75
CA GLY A 175 16.24 14.57 20.02
C GLY A 175 15.13 14.00 19.13
N TYR A 176 14.69 14.72 18.08
CA TYR A 176 13.64 14.24 17.17
C TYR A 176 14.15 13.37 16.02
N LYS A 177 15.33 12.75 16.18
CA LYS A 177 15.98 11.92 15.17
C LYS A 177 15.07 10.84 14.58
N ASP A 178 14.23 10.23 15.41
CA ASP A 178 13.33 9.13 15.00
C ASP A 178 11.88 9.58 14.74
N LYS A 179 11.55 10.86 14.94
CA LYS A 179 10.24 11.40 14.55
C LYS A 179 10.15 11.61 13.03
N LEU A 180 8.93 11.53 12.52
CA LEU A 180 8.59 11.86 11.13
C LEU A 180 8.01 13.27 11.08
N LYS A 181 8.61 14.14 10.27
CA LYS A 181 8.12 15.49 9.98
C LYS A 181 7.36 15.47 8.66
N SER A 182 6.29 16.26 8.56
CA SER A 182 5.47 16.28 7.35
C SER A 182 4.79 17.62 7.15
N VAL A 183 4.57 17.97 5.89
CA VAL A 183 3.68 19.05 5.47
C VAL A 183 2.28 18.49 5.31
N PHE A 184 1.32 19.18 5.91
CA PHE A 184 -0.11 18.90 5.81
C PHE A 184 -0.74 19.98 4.96
N ILE A 185 -1.30 19.60 3.82
CA ILE A 185 -1.91 20.52 2.86
C ILE A 185 -3.41 20.27 2.84
N ASN A 186 -4.19 21.29 3.15
CA ASN A 186 -5.65 21.21 3.15
C ASN A 186 -6.14 21.02 1.71
N ILE A 187 -6.96 19.99 1.48
CA ILE A 187 -7.44 19.67 0.13
C ILE A 187 -8.41 20.75 -0.37
N GLU A 188 -9.17 21.42 0.48
CA GLU A 188 -10.20 22.38 0.08
C GLU A 188 -9.59 23.73 -0.32
N ASP A 189 -8.72 24.30 0.52
CA ASP A 189 -8.20 25.66 0.35
C ASP A 189 -6.68 25.77 0.09
N GLU A 190 -5.96 24.64 0.05
CA GLU A 190 -4.50 24.57 -0.22
C GLU A 190 -3.62 25.30 0.81
N THR A 191 -4.20 25.71 1.94
CA THR A 191 -3.40 26.16 3.09
C THR A 191 -2.61 24.98 3.65
N TYR A 192 -1.44 25.25 4.20
CA TYR A 192 -0.57 24.19 4.72
C TYR A 192 0.14 24.57 6.01
N PHE A 193 0.57 23.56 6.74
CA PHE A 193 1.45 23.69 7.89
C PHE A 193 2.42 22.50 7.96
N GLU A 194 3.56 22.68 8.62
CA GLU A 194 4.50 21.61 8.91
C GLU A 194 4.40 21.20 10.38
N ASP A 195 4.34 19.90 10.65
CA ASP A 195 4.36 19.38 12.03
C ASP A 195 4.89 17.93 12.07
N TRP A 196 5.03 17.40 13.28
CA TRP A 196 5.34 16.00 13.52
C TRP A 196 4.12 15.13 13.22
N ALA A 197 4.29 14.16 12.32
CA ALA A 197 3.20 13.29 11.89
C ALA A 197 2.56 12.50 13.04
N ARG A 198 3.37 12.11 14.04
CA ARG A 198 2.86 11.46 15.24
C ARG A 198 2.05 12.40 16.12
N ASP A 199 2.49 13.65 16.26
CA ASP A 199 1.81 14.60 17.13
C ASP A 199 0.46 15.02 16.51
N VAL A 200 0.38 15.13 15.18
CA VAL A 200 -0.90 15.28 14.46
C VAL A 200 -1.79 14.07 14.67
N SER A 201 -1.23 12.86 14.48
CA SER A 201 -1.94 11.60 14.73
C SER A 201 -2.48 11.52 16.15
N ASP A 202 -1.68 11.82 17.18
CA ASP A 202 -2.06 11.73 18.59
C ASP A 202 -3.17 12.74 18.95
N ARG A 203 -3.20 13.92 18.29
CA ARG A 203 -4.29 14.89 18.46
C ARG A 203 -5.59 14.43 17.83
N GLN A 204 -5.51 13.61 16.79
CA GLN A 204 -6.66 13.02 16.10
C GLN A 204 -7.12 11.70 16.75
N SER A 205 -6.17 10.86 17.17
CA SER A 205 -6.41 9.50 17.66
C SER A 205 -6.79 9.53 19.13
N LYS A 206 -8.10 9.53 19.37
CA LYS A 206 -8.68 9.04 20.63
C LYS A 206 -9.39 7.73 20.34
N GLY A 207 -8.62 6.70 20.01
CA GLY A 207 -9.14 5.37 19.74
C GLY A 207 -9.71 4.72 21.00
N GLU A 208 -10.74 3.90 20.80
CA GLU A 208 -11.11 2.90 21.81
C GLU A 208 -10.30 1.65 21.53
N LYS A 209 -9.78 1.04 22.59
CA LYS A 209 -9.21 -0.30 22.49
C LYS A 209 -10.36 -1.30 22.54
N ILE A 210 -10.47 -2.11 21.50
CA ILE A 210 -11.44 -3.19 21.43
C ILE A 210 -10.68 -4.51 21.38
N ALA A 211 -11.13 -5.48 22.17
CA ALA A 211 -10.62 -6.84 22.11
C ALA A 211 -11.33 -7.58 20.96
N VAL A 212 -10.60 -7.86 19.88
CA VAL A 212 -11.16 -8.55 18.70
C VAL A 212 -10.15 -9.56 18.15
N VAL A 213 -10.67 -10.58 17.44
CA VAL A 213 -9.81 -11.44 16.63
C VAL A 213 -9.49 -10.68 15.34
N ASN A 214 -8.20 -10.44 15.11
CA ASN A 214 -7.71 -9.62 14.02
C ASN A 214 -7.93 -10.31 12.65
N LYS A 215 -8.70 -9.68 11.75
CA LYS A 215 -8.99 -10.21 10.39
C LYS A 215 -7.74 -10.37 9.53
N ARG A 216 -6.74 -9.49 9.68
CA ARG A 216 -5.43 -9.63 9.01
C ARG A 216 -4.76 -10.94 9.40
N ASP A 217 -4.84 -11.33 10.67
CA ASP A 217 -4.22 -12.58 11.13
C ASP A 217 -4.96 -13.79 10.57
N ILE A 218 -6.31 -13.77 10.62
CA ILE A 218 -7.15 -14.81 10.02
C ILE A 218 -6.84 -14.95 8.52
N PHE A 219 -6.98 -13.87 7.75
CA PHE A 219 -6.86 -13.91 6.30
C PHE A 219 -5.41 -13.96 5.84
N ASN A 220 -4.62 -12.93 6.11
CA ASN A 220 -3.32 -12.78 5.47
C ASN A 220 -2.27 -13.75 6.04
N GLU A 221 -2.22 -13.93 7.36
CA GLU A 221 -1.15 -14.71 8.00
C GLU A 221 -1.46 -16.21 8.09
N ILE A 222 -2.73 -16.60 8.18
CA ILE A 222 -3.12 -17.99 8.41
C ILE A 222 -3.80 -18.59 7.18
N LEU A 223 -4.97 -18.07 6.78
CA LEU A 223 -5.80 -18.67 5.73
C LEU A 223 -5.18 -18.55 4.34
N LEU A 224 -4.89 -17.33 3.88
CA LEU A 224 -4.36 -17.03 2.54
C LEU A 224 -2.91 -17.50 2.38
N LYS A 225 -2.10 -17.40 3.43
CA LYS A 225 -0.71 -17.89 3.43
C LYS A 225 -0.63 -19.39 3.20
N GLN A 226 -1.56 -20.15 3.80
CA GLN A 226 -1.65 -21.60 3.63
C GLN A 226 -2.44 -21.99 2.38
N ASN A 227 -3.25 -21.08 1.82
CA ASN A 227 -3.94 -21.23 0.54
C ASN A 227 -3.28 -20.36 -0.55
N SER A 228 -2.14 -20.84 -1.09
CA SER A 228 -1.27 -20.07 -2.00
C SER A 228 -1.97 -19.45 -3.22
N LEU A 229 -3.06 -20.06 -3.72
CA LEU A 229 -3.90 -19.53 -4.80
C LEU A 229 -4.44 -18.12 -4.51
N TYR A 230 -4.61 -17.76 -3.23
CA TYR A 230 -5.28 -16.52 -2.80
C TYR A 230 -4.38 -15.50 -2.11
N SER A 231 -3.07 -15.73 -2.13
CA SER A 231 -2.04 -14.81 -1.61
C SER A 231 -1.97 -13.42 -2.28
N TYR A 232 -2.87 -13.12 -3.22
CA TYR A 232 -2.94 -11.84 -3.95
C TYR A 232 -3.84 -10.80 -3.28
N ILE A 233 -4.66 -11.21 -2.32
CA ILE A 233 -5.54 -10.33 -1.54
C ILE A 233 -4.79 -9.94 -0.27
N THR A 234 -4.81 -8.65 0.06
CA THR A 234 -4.37 -8.18 1.38
C THR A 234 -5.56 -7.56 2.10
N VAL A 235 -5.91 -8.14 3.25
CA VAL A 235 -6.97 -7.65 4.13
C VAL A 235 -6.36 -6.86 5.28
N SER A 236 -6.81 -5.62 5.48
CA SER A 236 -6.63 -4.92 6.74
C SER A 236 -7.81 -5.19 7.66
N SER A 237 -7.56 -5.25 8.97
CA SER A 237 -8.65 -5.38 9.96
C SER A 237 -9.48 -4.13 10.09
N PHE A 238 -8.86 -2.97 9.92
CA PHE A 238 -9.50 -1.67 9.98
C PHE A 238 -8.76 -0.70 9.06
N SER A 239 -9.48 0.31 8.60
CA SER A 239 -8.90 1.49 7.99
C SER A 239 -8.46 2.48 9.06
N ASN A 240 -7.74 3.51 8.65
CA ASN A 240 -7.59 4.70 9.48
C ASN A 240 -8.98 5.37 9.70
N TRP A 241 -9.93 5.14 8.79
CA TRP A 241 -11.26 5.70 8.83
C TRP A 241 -12.25 4.86 9.65
N GLU A 242 -12.98 5.52 10.54
CA GLU A 242 -13.94 4.86 11.44
C GLU A 242 -15.05 4.17 10.64
N GLY A 243 -15.36 2.92 11.02
CA GLY A 243 -16.41 2.12 10.39
C GLY A 243 -15.97 1.37 9.13
N PHE A 244 -14.72 1.54 8.68
CA PHE A 244 -14.20 0.89 7.48
C PHE A 244 -13.06 -0.09 7.78
N MET A 245 -12.96 -1.12 6.96
CA MET A 245 -11.78 -1.97 6.78
C MET A 245 -11.34 -1.89 5.32
N ASP A 246 -10.03 -2.04 5.10
CA ASP A 246 -9.47 -1.95 3.74
C ASP A 246 -9.16 -3.33 3.18
N VAL A 247 -9.43 -3.53 1.89
CA VAL A 247 -9.04 -4.73 1.12
C VAL A 247 -8.33 -4.30 -0.15
N TYR A 248 -7.13 -4.84 -0.37
CA TYR A 248 -6.28 -4.51 -1.50
C TYR A 248 -6.14 -5.70 -2.43
N ILE A 249 -6.35 -5.46 -3.71
CA ILE A 249 -6.12 -6.43 -4.78
C ILE A 249 -5.23 -5.78 -5.83
N TYR A 250 -3.99 -6.26 -5.93
CA TYR A 250 -2.97 -5.71 -6.82
C TYR A 250 -3.05 -6.21 -8.27
N ASP A 251 -3.89 -7.21 -8.53
CA ASP A 251 -4.10 -7.81 -9.84
C ASP A 251 -5.60 -7.97 -10.11
N ILE A 252 -6.17 -7.03 -10.89
CA ILE A 252 -7.59 -7.06 -11.27
C ILE A 252 -8.02 -8.37 -11.96
N GLY A 253 -7.10 -9.10 -12.59
CA GLY A 253 -7.40 -10.37 -13.24
C GLY A 253 -7.77 -11.49 -12.26
N ARG A 254 -7.51 -11.28 -10.96
CA ARG A 254 -7.81 -12.23 -9.90
C ARG A 254 -9.08 -11.88 -9.11
N ILE A 255 -9.72 -10.76 -9.40
CA ILE A 255 -11.02 -10.44 -8.80
C ILE A 255 -12.06 -11.46 -9.32
N PRO A 256 -12.89 -12.05 -8.44
CA PRO A 256 -13.94 -12.99 -8.84
C PRO A 256 -14.83 -12.44 -9.95
N LYS A 257 -15.03 -13.20 -11.02
CA LYS A 257 -15.88 -12.80 -12.14
C LYS A 257 -17.36 -12.88 -11.83
N GLU A 258 -17.75 -13.77 -10.92
CA GLU A 258 -19.17 -14.10 -10.69
C GLU A 258 -19.65 -13.88 -9.24
N SER A 259 -18.88 -13.16 -8.40
CA SER A 259 -19.32 -12.88 -7.02
C SER A 259 -20.56 -11.98 -7.01
N LYS A 260 -21.73 -12.59 -6.75
CA LYS A 260 -23.01 -11.87 -6.60
C LYS A 260 -22.95 -10.83 -5.51
N ARG A 261 -22.19 -11.08 -4.45
CA ARG A 261 -22.08 -10.18 -3.30
C ARG A 261 -21.27 -8.95 -3.65
N LEU A 262 -20.11 -9.13 -4.27
CA LEU A 262 -19.24 -8.03 -4.69
C LEU A 262 -19.93 -7.14 -5.74
N TYR A 263 -20.47 -7.73 -6.81
CA TYR A 263 -21.14 -6.97 -7.87
C TYR A 263 -22.54 -6.49 -7.51
N GLY A 264 -23.16 -7.08 -6.49
CA GLY A 264 -24.39 -6.54 -5.90
C GLY A 264 -24.12 -5.26 -5.11
N LEU A 265 -22.94 -5.16 -4.47
CA LEU A 265 -22.51 -3.98 -3.75
C LEU A 265 -21.99 -2.88 -4.69
N PHE A 266 -21.35 -3.27 -5.78
CA PHE A 266 -20.77 -2.38 -6.79
C PHE A 266 -21.17 -2.80 -8.21
N PRO A 267 -22.35 -2.37 -8.69
CA PRO A 267 -22.86 -2.77 -9.99
C PRO A 267 -21.98 -2.40 -11.18
N HIS A 268 -21.21 -1.30 -11.10
CA HIS A 268 -20.37 -0.83 -12.21
C HIS A 268 -18.96 -1.43 -12.20
N LEU A 269 -18.57 -2.12 -11.12
CA LEU A 269 -17.24 -2.71 -10.98
C LEU A 269 -16.92 -3.68 -12.12
N ARG A 270 -17.85 -4.60 -12.48
CA ARG A 270 -17.61 -5.61 -13.52
C ARG A 270 -17.26 -4.96 -14.86
N GLU A 271 -18.06 -3.97 -15.27
CA GLU A 271 -17.85 -3.28 -16.55
C GLU A 271 -16.49 -2.56 -16.58
N ASN A 272 -16.08 -1.94 -15.47
CA ASN A 272 -14.80 -1.25 -15.36
C ASN A 272 -13.62 -2.24 -15.41
N LEU A 273 -13.70 -3.37 -14.71
CA LEU A 273 -12.68 -4.41 -14.74
C LEU A 273 -12.56 -5.03 -16.14
N ASP A 274 -13.68 -5.37 -16.78
CA ASP A 274 -13.71 -5.95 -18.13
C ASP A 274 -13.07 -5.02 -19.16
N LYS A 275 -13.33 -3.70 -19.07
CA LYS A 275 -12.70 -2.69 -19.94
C LYS A 275 -11.18 -2.67 -19.78
N LEU A 276 -10.67 -2.71 -18.55
CA LEU A 276 -9.23 -2.69 -18.28
C LEU A 276 -8.56 -3.99 -18.75
N ILE A 277 -9.16 -5.14 -18.44
CA ILE A 277 -8.68 -6.47 -18.86
C ILE A 277 -8.65 -6.56 -20.39
N ALA A 278 -9.69 -6.10 -21.08
CA ALA A 278 -9.75 -6.12 -22.54
C ALA A 278 -8.65 -5.27 -23.21
N LYS A 279 -8.19 -4.22 -22.54
CA LYS A 279 -7.07 -3.38 -22.97
C LYS A 279 -5.70 -3.94 -22.56
N GLY A 280 -5.66 -4.94 -21.67
CA GLY A 280 -4.42 -5.46 -21.09
C GLY A 280 -3.77 -4.49 -20.08
N GLU A 281 -4.53 -3.56 -19.51
CA GLU A 281 -4.04 -2.63 -18.49
C GLU A 281 -3.86 -3.36 -17.15
N ARG A 282 -2.77 -3.06 -16.45
CA ARG A 282 -2.56 -3.52 -15.07
C ARG A 282 -3.21 -2.51 -14.13
N ALA A 283 -4.01 -2.99 -13.19
CA ALA A 283 -4.62 -2.13 -12.20
C ALA A 283 -4.66 -2.80 -10.83
N LYS A 284 -4.64 -1.97 -9.79
CA LYS A 284 -4.98 -2.35 -8.42
C LYS A 284 -6.37 -1.82 -8.08
N VAL A 285 -7.03 -2.48 -7.14
CA VAL A 285 -8.29 -2.03 -6.57
C VAL A 285 -8.15 -1.98 -5.06
N THR A 286 -8.53 -0.83 -4.51
CA THR A 286 -8.70 -0.66 -3.06
C THR A 286 -10.19 -0.64 -2.78
N PHE A 287 -10.64 -1.52 -1.89
CA PHE A 287 -11.98 -1.50 -1.32
C PHE A 287 -11.91 -0.97 0.10
N MET A 288 -12.82 -0.05 0.45
CA MET A 288 -13.13 0.28 1.83
C MET A 288 -14.50 -0.33 2.12
N LEU A 289 -14.55 -1.35 2.96
CA LEU A 289 -15.77 -2.10 3.30
C LEU A 289 -16.19 -1.84 4.74
N PRO A 290 -17.45 -2.07 5.13
CA PRO A 290 -17.85 -1.94 6.53
C PRO A 290 -17.00 -2.86 7.42
N ASP A 291 -16.41 -2.33 8.49
CA ASP A 291 -15.60 -3.14 9.42
C ASP A 291 -16.43 -4.18 10.21
N SER A 292 -17.75 -4.05 10.18
CA SER A 292 -18.70 -5.02 10.72
C SER A 292 -18.92 -6.25 9.82
N ILE A 293 -18.37 -6.27 8.60
CA ILE A 293 -18.52 -7.42 7.70
C ILE A 293 -17.95 -8.68 8.35
N SER A 294 -18.69 -9.80 8.31
CA SER A 294 -18.16 -11.05 8.88
C SER A 294 -17.13 -11.71 7.96
N ASP A 295 -16.30 -12.60 8.50
CA ASP A 295 -15.25 -13.27 7.72
C ASP A 295 -15.83 -14.10 6.57
N LYS A 296 -16.98 -14.77 6.80
CA LYS A 296 -17.70 -15.49 5.75
C LYS A 296 -18.15 -14.55 4.64
N GLU A 297 -18.70 -13.40 5.01
CA GLU A 297 -19.21 -12.44 4.05
C GLU A 297 -18.10 -11.81 3.22
N LEU A 298 -16.96 -11.53 3.84
CA LEU A 298 -15.75 -11.09 3.15
C LEU A 298 -15.25 -12.17 2.17
N ALA A 299 -15.29 -13.43 2.60
CA ALA A 299 -14.96 -14.55 1.73
C ALA A 299 -15.90 -14.66 0.52
N ASP A 300 -17.21 -14.63 0.72
CA ASP A 300 -18.20 -14.69 -0.37
C ASP A 300 -18.03 -13.55 -1.41
N MET A 301 -17.38 -12.45 -1.05
CA MET A 301 -17.05 -11.35 -1.97
C MET A 301 -15.85 -11.66 -2.87
N PHE A 302 -14.81 -12.28 -2.31
CA PHE A 302 -13.49 -12.37 -2.96
C PHE A 302 -13.08 -13.79 -3.38
N PHE A 303 -13.94 -14.79 -3.14
CA PHE A 303 -13.78 -16.15 -3.63
C PHE A 303 -15.00 -16.53 -4.50
N GLU A 304 -14.79 -17.16 -5.66
CA GLU A 304 -15.85 -17.39 -6.66
C GLU A 304 -16.86 -18.46 -6.22
N ASN A 305 -16.50 -19.40 -5.35
CA ASN A 305 -17.36 -20.50 -4.88
C ASN A 305 -17.07 -20.93 -3.42
N ASP A 306 -18.04 -21.61 -2.78
CA ASP A 306 -17.86 -22.27 -1.46
C ASP A 306 -16.70 -23.32 -1.47
N GLU A 307 -16.27 -23.76 -2.65
CA GLU A 307 -15.15 -24.70 -2.85
C GLU A 307 -13.78 -24.01 -2.97
N ASP A 308 -13.72 -22.68 -3.03
CA ASP A 308 -12.48 -21.94 -3.28
C ASP A 308 -11.64 -21.73 -2.00
N ILE A 309 -12.26 -21.61 -0.83
CA ILE A 309 -11.52 -21.63 0.43
C ILE A 309 -11.46 -23.05 0.96
N SER A 310 -10.29 -23.68 0.81
CA SER A 310 -10.01 -24.93 1.50
C SER A 310 -9.58 -24.64 2.94
N PHE A 311 -10.36 -25.15 3.88
CA PHE A 311 -9.91 -25.31 5.27
C PHE A 311 -9.08 -26.58 5.47
N ASP A 312 -8.97 -27.46 4.46
CA ASP A 312 -8.17 -28.66 4.61
C ASP A 312 -6.68 -28.32 4.74
N GLY A 313 -6.07 -28.86 5.79
CA GLY A 313 -4.68 -28.58 6.15
C GLY A 313 -4.44 -27.20 6.79
N VAL A 314 -5.46 -26.34 6.96
CA VAL A 314 -5.27 -25.05 7.64
C VAL A 314 -5.08 -25.27 9.14
N ILE A 315 -3.96 -24.76 9.64
CA ILE A 315 -3.57 -24.86 11.05
C ILE A 315 -3.34 -23.45 11.61
N VAL A 316 -3.94 -23.17 12.77
CA VAL A 316 -3.48 -22.07 13.64
C VAL A 316 -2.32 -22.62 14.46
N ASP A 317 -1.17 -21.99 14.39
CA ASP A 317 -0.01 -22.40 15.17
C ASP A 317 -0.16 -22.03 16.65
N GLY A 318 0.72 -22.56 17.50
CA GLY A 318 0.70 -22.28 18.94
C GLY A 318 1.04 -20.82 19.30
N ILE A 319 1.58 -20.03 18.38
CA ILE A 319 1.90 -18.61 18.64
C ILE A 319 0.64 -17.76 18.55
N HIS A 320 -0.24 -18.08 17.60
CA HIS A 320 -1.51 -17.38 17.40
C HIS A 320 -2.67 -17.98 18.21
N SER A 321 -2.46 -19.08 18.93
CA SER A 321 -3.53 -19.79 19.64
C SER A 321 -3.67 -19.45 21.12
N VAL A 322 -4.90 -19.46 21.63
CA VAL A 322 -5.26 -19.15 23.02
C VAL A 322 -4.63 -20.08 24.07
N ASP A 323 -4.30 -21.32 23.69
CA ASP A 323 -3.79 -22.35 24.60
C ASP A 323 -2.32 -22.72 24.30
N GLY A 324 -1.68 -22.03 23.36
CA GLY A 324 -0.31 -22.30 22.95
C GLY A 324 -0.12 -23.57 22.12
N LEU A 325 -1.22 -24.26 21.73
CA LEU A 325 -1.19 -25.49 20.96
C LEU A 325 -1.67 -25.28 19.52
N PRO A 326 -1.19 -26.06 18.55
CA PRO A 326 -1.68 -25.98 17.19
C PRO A 326 -3.08 -26.58 17.05
N HIS A 327 -3.97 -25.92 16.31
CA HIS A 327 -5.34 -26.37 16.06
C HIS A 327 -5.67 -26.47 14.57
N LYS A 328 -6.32 -27.56 14.17
CA LYS A 328 -6.87 -27.69 12.82
C LYS A 328 -8.14 -26.84 12.72
N ILE A 329 -8.22 -26.03 11.68
CA ILE A 329 -9.37 -25.18 11.36
C ILE A 329 -10.21 -25.86 10.30
N ASN A 330 -11.52 -25.91 10.48
CA ASN A 330 -12.46 -26.51 9.53
C ASN A 330 -13.49 -25.50 9.01
N ASN A 331 -13.58 -24.32 9.62
CA ASN A 331 -14.49 -23.23 9.26
C ASN A 331 -14.05 -21.93 9.95
N PHE A 332 -14.71 -20.81 9.63
CA PHE A 332 -14.41 -19.51 10.25
C PHE A 332 -14.69 -19.45 11.76
N ASP A 333 -15.63 -20.24 12.29
CA ASP A 333 -15.93 -20.21 13.73
C ASP A 333 -14.82 -20.87 14.57
N ASP A 334 -14.07 -21.82 13.99
CA ASP A 334 -12.89 -22.39 14.63
C ASP A 334 -11.81 -21.32 14.90
N PHE A 335 -11.66 -20.30 14.04
CA PHE A 335 -10.74 -19.19 14.31
C PHE A 335 -11.11 -18.42 15.57
N LYS A 336 -12.40 -18.12 15.77
CA LYS A 336 -12.89 -17.43 16.98
C LYS A 336 -12.69 -18.26 18.24
N LYS A 337 -12.64 -19.58 18.11
CA LYS A 337 -12.42 -20.51 19.23
C LYS A 337 -10.95 -20.59 19.62
N TYR A 338 -10.05 -20.59 18.64
CA TYR A 338 -8.65 -20.92 18.87
C TYR A 338 -7.70 -19.74 18.81
N ILE A 339 -8.04 -18.62 18.18
CA ILE A 339 -7.18 -17.43 18.13
C ILE A 339 -7.43 -16.52 19.32
N GLU A 340 -6.35 -16.04 19.94
CA GLU A 340 -6.42 -15.08 21.04
C GLU A 340 -6.89 -13.71 20.53
N PRO A 341 -7.99 -13.15 21.06
CA PRO A 341 -8.35 -11.78 20.77
C PRO A 341 -7.26 -10.84 21.28
N GLU A 342 -6.91 -9.85 20.48
CA GLU A 342 -5.96 -8.81 20.88
C GLU A 342 -6.65 -7.46 21.05
N ASP A 343 -6.12 -6.65 21.97
CA ASP A 343 -6.54 -5.27 22.13
C ASP A 343 -6.05 -4.46 20.92
N MET A 344 -6.95 -4.17 19.99
CA MET A 344 -6.68 -3.34 18.83
C MET A 344 -7.16 -1.90 19.07
N GLU A 345 -6.32 -0.93 18.73
CA GLU A 345 -6.72 0.47 18.72
C GLU A 345 -7.57 0.75 17.48
N ARG A 346 -8.84 1.10 17.69
CA ARG A 346 -9.72 1.50 16.59
C ARG A 346 -9.49 2.97 16.27
N SER A 347 -8.93 3.26 15.10
CA SER A 347 -8.79 4.63 14.61
C SER A 347 -10.15 5.29 14.44
N ARG A 348 -10.25 6.58 14.82
CA ARG A 348 -11.51 7.35 14.82
C ARG A 348 -11.49 8.54 13.85
N TYR A 349 -10.80 8.44 12.71
CA TYR A 349 -11.00 9.47 11.68
C TYR A 349 -12.44 9.33 11.20
N ASN A 350 -13.28 10.30 11.55
CA ASN A 350 -14.66 10.29 11.11
C ASN A 350 -14.66 10.42 9.58
N PRO A 351 -15.36 9.52 8.85
CA PRO A 351 -15.66 9.75 7.46
C PRO A 351 -16.25 11.15 7.30
N ILE A 352 -15.69 11.95 6.40
CA ILE A 352 -16.16 13.32 6.23
C ILE A 352 -17.50 13.24 5.50
N PRO A 353 -18.61 13.70 6.11
CA PRO A 353 -19.92 13.62 5.48
C PRO A 353 -19.95 14.45 4.19
N ASP A 354 -20.72 13.96 3.21
CA ASP A 354 -21.05 14.73 2.01
C ASP A 354 -21.98 15.89 2.43
N ASN A 355 -21.43 17.10 2.51
CA ASN A 355 -22.21 18.31 2.79
C ASN A 355 -22.95 18.71 1.52
N ARG A 356 -24.17 18.18 1.33
CA ARG A 356 -25.12 18.69 0.33
C ARG A 356 -26.06 19.74 0.91
#